data_AF-W2PAB3-F1
#
_entry.id   AF-W2PAB3-F1
#
_cell.length_a   1.000
_cell.length_b   1.000
_cell.length_c   1.000
_cell.angle_alpha   90.00
_cell.angle_beta   90.00
_cell.angle_gamma   90.00
#
_symmetry.space_group_name_H-M   'P 1'
#
loop_
_entity.id
_entity.type
_entity.pdbx_description
1 polymer ?
#
loop_
_entity_poly.entity_id
_entity_poly.type
_entity_poly.pdbx_seq_one_letter_code
_entity_poly.pdbx_strand_id
1 'polypeptide(L)'
;MQVTNELKELAKKTFPTLTDKQWEKGMTGFGGTEADQHTRVTWKYACTRTVTGTPQYTLNGVPFEEADSSWKLEDWLKVIDPLVKADKSKDDL
;
A
#
# COMPACT_ATOMS: atom_id res chain seq x y z
N MET A 1 -5.04 -13.51 30.27
CA MET A 1 -5.16 -12.11 29.81
C MET A 1 -4.89 -12.10 28.31
N GLN A 2 -5.79 -11.58 27.50
CA GLN A 2 -5.66 -11.66 26.03
C GLN A 2 -4.82 -10.48 25.54
N VAL A 3 -3.73 -10.75 24.80
CA VAL A 3 -2.76 -9.76 24.28
C VAL A 3 -3.45 -8.60 23.53
N THR A 4 -4.60 -8.85 22.90
CA THR A 4 -5.39 -7.85 22.19
C THR A 4 -5.89 -6.72 23.10
N ASN A 5 -6.17 -6.97 24.37
CA ASN A 5 -6.64 -5.94 25.29
C ASN A 5 -5.51 -4.97 25.67
N GLU A 6 -4.29 -5.48 25.89
CA GLU A 6 -3.12 -4.65 26.17
C GLU A 6 -2.77 -3.76 24.96
N LEU A 7 -2.84 -4.34 23.76
CA LEU A 7 -2.63 -3.58 22.52
C LEU A 7 -3.70 -2.52 22.30
N LYS A 8 -4.96 -2.79 22.70
CA LYS A 8 -6.07 -1.83 22.62
C LYS A 8 -5.82 -0.61 23.50
N GLU A 9 -5.41 -0.84 24.75
CA GLU A 9 -5.10 0.25 25.69
C GLU A 9 -3.92 1.10 25.19
N LEU A 10 -2.86 0.45 24.67
CA LEU A 10 -1.75 1.15 24.05
C LEU A 10 -2.20 1.99 22.85
N ALA A 11 -3.02 1.40 21.97
CA ALA A 11 -3.52 2.10 20.79
C ALA A 11 -4.39 3.30 21.15
N LYS A 12 -5.26 3.20 22.16
CA LYS A 12 -6.07 4.33 22.66
C LYS A 12 -5.21 5.45 23.24
N LYS A 13 -4.08 5.12 23.88
CA LYS A 13 -3.14 6.12 24.40
C LYS A 13 -2.51 6.94 23.26
N THR A 14 -2.13 6.29 22.17
CA THR A 14 -1.52 6.95 21.00
C THR A 14 -2.56 7.63 20.10
N PHE A 15 -3.74 7.03 19.97
CA PHE A 15 -4.84 7.49 19.12
C PHE A 15 -6.11 7.66 19.98
N PRO A 16 -6.26 8.79 20.69
CA PRO A 16 -7.37 8.99 21.62
C PRO A 16 -8.76 8.96 20.96
N THR A 17 -8.84 9.19 19.65
CA THR A 17 -10.07 9.15 18.86
C THR A 17 -10.45 7.74 18.38
N LEU A 18 -9.62 6.73 18.66
CA LEU A 18 -9.87 5.35 18.26
C LEU A 18 -11.05 4.77 19.04
N THR A 19 -12.12 4.46 18.32
CA THR A 19 -13.32 3.85 18.91
C THR A 19 -13.16 2.35 19.09
N ASP A 20 -13.93 1.77 20.02
CA ASP A 20 -13.96 0.32 20.23
C ASP A 20 -14.40 -0.43 18.98
N LYS A 21 -15.39 0.10 18.25
CA LYS A 21 -15.87 -0.46 16.98
C LYS A 21 -14.77 -0.49 15.91
N GLN A 22 -13.94 0.54 15.81
CA GLN A 22 -12.81 0.56 14.88
C GLN A 22 -11.73 -0.46 15.29
N TRP A 23 -11.44 -0.56 16.59
CA TRP A 23 -10.52 -1.57 17.10
C TRP A 23 -11.00 -2.99 16.77
N GLU A 24 -12.25 -3.32 17.11
CA GLU A 24 -12.82 -4.65 16.90
C GLU A 24 -12.89 -5.03 15.42
N LYS A 25 -13.18 -4.06 14.53
CA LYS A 25 -13.14 -4.29 13.08
C LYS A 25 -11.72 -4.60 12.57
N GLY A 26 -10.72 -3.89 13.09
CA GLY A 26 -9.33 -4.02 12.65
C GLY A 26 -8.56 -5.16 13.31
N MET A 27 -8.95 -5.55 14.53
CA MET A 27 -8.20 -6.45 15.39
C MET A 27 -9.09 -7.46 16.10
N THR A 28 -9.40 -8.53 15.39
CA THR A 28 -10.26 -9.64 15.83
C THR A 28 -9.55 -10.62 16.76
N GLY A 29 -8.21 -10.60 16.83
CA GLY A 29 -7.42 -11.56 17.61
C GLY A 29 -7.31 -12.95 16.98
N PHE A 30 -7.87 -13.14 15.79
CA PHE A 30 -7.76 -14.33 14.94
C PHE A 30 -7.69 -13.91 13.47
N GLY A 31 -6.99 -14.68 12.63
CA GLY A 31 -6.89 -14.41 11.18
C GLY A 31 -8.21 -14.60 10.43
N GLY A 32 -8.21 -14.41 9.11
CA GLY A 32 -9.38 -14.66 8.26
C GLY A 32 -10.34 -13.49 8.08
N THR A 33 -9.99 -12.29 8.57
CA THR A 33 -10.72 -11.06 8.25
C THR A 33 -10.44 -10.62 6.80
N GLU A 34 -11.28 -9.73 6.27
CA GLU A 34 -11.03 -9.09 4.97
C GLU A 34 -9.67 -8.38 4.94
N ALA A 35 -9.30 -7.70 6.03
CA ALA A 35 -7.99 -7.07 6.17
C ALA A 35 -6.84 -8.08 6.11
N ASP A 36 -6.95 -9.22 6.82
CA ASP A 36 -5.95 -10.29 6.76
C ASP A 36 -5.84 -10.88 5.34
N GLN A 37 -6.95 -11.09 4.64
CA GLN A 37 -6.96 -11.56 3.25
C GLN A 37 -6.28 -10.56 2.30
N HIS A 38 -6.66 -9.28 2.36
CA HIS A 38 -6.04 -8.24 1.54
C HIS A 38 -4.54 -8.09 1.84
N THR A 39 -4.13 -8.10 3.11
CA THR A 39 -2.71 -8.06 3.49
C THR A 39 -1.94 -9.24 2.91
N ARG A 40 -2.48 -10.47 2.98
CA ARG A 40 -1.83 -11.66 2.41
C ARG A 40 -1.70 -11.59 0.89
N VAL A 41 -2.75 -11.14 0.20
CA VAL A 41 -2.73 -10.98 -1.26
C VAL A 41 -1.70 -9.95 -1.68
N THR A 42 -1.71 -8.76 -1.04
CA THR A 42 -0.77 -7.69 -1.33
C THR A 42 0.67 -8.07 -0.99
N TRP A 43 0.91 -8.77 0.13
CA TRP A 43 2.23 -9.28 0.48
C TRP A 43 2.78 -10.24 -0.59
N LYS A 44 1.96 -11.22 -1.01
CA LYS A 44 2.34 -12.14 -2.09
C LYS A 44 2.63 -11.39 -3.39
N TYR A 45 1.78 -10.44 -3.74
CA TYR A 45 1.97 -9.60 -4.93
C TYR A 45 3.30 -8.83 -4.89
N ALA A 46 3.65 -8.24 -3.74
CA ALA A 46 4.93 -7.57 -3.54
C ALA A 46 6.12 -8.55 -3.71
N CYS A 47 6.05 -9.74 -3.10
CA CYS A 47 7.09 -10.77 -3.25
C CYS A 47 7.25 -11.22 -4.71
N THR A 48 6.16 -11.39 -5.47
CA THR A 48 6.24 -11.77 -6.90
C THR A 48 6.89 -10.70 -7.78
N ARG A 49 7.00 -9.47 -7.28
CA ARG A 49 7.63 -8.33 -7.95
C ARG A 49 8.98 -7.97 -7.34
N THR A 50 9.59 -8.91 -6.61
CA THR A 50 10.90 -8.75 -5.97
C THR A 50 11.03 -7.51 -5.09
N VAL A 51 9.93 -7.07 -4.47
CA VAL A 51 9.97 -5.93 -3.54
C VAL A 51 10.68 -6.35 -2.26
N THR A 52 11.83 -5.73 -1.98
CA THR A 52 12.71 -6.10 -0.85
C THR A 52 12.88 -4.99 0.18
N GLY A 53 12.41 -3.78 -0.12
CA GLY A 53 12.55 -2.61 0.74
C GLY A 53 11.59 -1.50 0.37
N THR A 54 11.70 -0.36 1.05
CA THR A 54 10.83 0.80 0.83
C THR A 54 11.62 2.12 0.82
N PRO A 55 11.26 3.08 -0.06
CA PRO A 55 10.34 2.89 -1.18
C PRO A 55 10.99 2.09 -2.31
N GLN A 56 10.17 1.39 -3.09
CA GLN A 56 10.51 0.84 -4.39
C GLN A 56 9.32 1.09 -5.31
N TYR A 57 9.59 1.47 -6.56
CA TYR A 57 8.56 1.87 -7.51
C TYR A 57 8.48 0.88 -8.65
N THR A 58 7.27 0.75 -9.20
CA THR A 58 7.05 0.02 -10.45
C THR A 58 6.23 0.88 -11.38
N LEU A 59 6.59 0.93 -12.66
CA LEU A 59 5.85 1.60 -13.71
C LEU A 59 5.28 0.55 -14.67
N ASN A 60 3.95 0.50 -14.81
CA ASN A 60 3.24 -0.54 -15.59
C ASN A 60 3.67 -1.98 -15.24
N GLY A 61 4.02 -2.19 -13.98
CA GLY A 61 4.43 -3.49 -13.47
C GLY A 61 5.89 -3.88 -13.72
N VAL A 62 6.72 -2.97 -14.25
CA VAL A 62 8.17 -3.14 -14.36
C VAL A 62 8.85 -2.34 -13.25
N PRO A 63 9.89 -2.85 -12.57
CA PRO A 63 10.69 -2.07 -11.62
C PRO A 63 11.16 -0.75 -12.24
N PHE A 64 11.04 0.34 -11.49
CA PHE A 64 11.41 1.69 -11.91
C PHE A 64 12.43 2.25 -10.92
N GLU A 65 13.70 2.25 -11.32
CA GLU A 65 14.85 2.53 -10.43
C GLU A 65 15.26 4.00 -10.46
N GLU A 66 14.75 4.78 -11.41
CA GLU A 66 15.04 6.20 -11.57
C GLU A 66 14.37 7.06 -10.49
N ALA A 67 13.30 6.55 -9.86
CA ALA A 67 12.56 7.23 -8.80
C ALA A 67 13.04 6.90 -7.40
N ASP A 68 13.00 7.91 -6.53
CA ASP A 68 13.24 7.77 -5.09
C ASP A 68 12.25 8.61 -4.26
N SER A 69 12.40 8.58 -2.93
CA SER A 69 11.56 9.33 -1.99
C SER A 69 11.54 10.85 -2.19
N SER A 70 12.51 11.41 -2.93
CA SER A 70 12.62 12.85 -3.15
C SER A 70 11.72 13.35 -4.27
N TRP A 71 11.36 12.47 -5.22
CA TRP A 71 10.58 12.79 -6.42
C TRP A 71 9.27 13.51 -6.08
N LYS A 72 8.97 14.54 -6.86
CA LYS A 72 7.72 15.30 -6.77
C LYS A 72 6.78 14.90 -7.91
N LEU A 73 5.56 15.43 -7.87
CA LEU A 73 4.56 15.16 -8.90
C LEU A 73 5.08 15.54 -10.29
N GLU A 74 5.83 16.63 -10.38
CA GLU A 74 6.39 17.14 -11.63
C GLU A 74 7.39 16.16 -12.27
N ASP A 75 8.10 15.37 -11.46
CA ASP A 75 9.04 14.36 -11.95
C ASP A 75 8.29 13.14 -12.48
N TRP A 76 7.24 12.71 -11.78
CA TRP A 76 6.35 11.65 -12.25
C TRP A 76 5.66 12.00 -13.56
N LEU A 77 5.16 13.24 -13.70
CA LEU A 77 4.50 13.68 -14.93
C LEU A 77 5.43 13.61 -16.14
N LYS A 78 6.71 13.96 -16.00
CA LYS A 78 7.69 13.86 -17.10
C LYS A 78 7.84 12.43 -17.65
N VAL A 79 7.69 11.43 -16.77
CA VAL A 79 7.83 10.01 -17.13
C VAL A 79 6.50 9.42 -17.63
N ILE A 80 5.39 9.74 -16.96
CA ILE A 80 4.08 9.12 -17.24
C ILE A 80 3.39 9.75 -18.46
N ASP A 81 3.46 11.08 -18.62
CA ASP A 81 2.74 11.78 -19.70
C ASP A 81 3.07 11.27 -21.10
N PRO A 82 4.35 11.01 -21.47
CA PRO A 82 4.69 10.47 -22.78
C PRO A 82 4.07 9.08 -23.02
N LEU A 83 3.98 8.23 -21.99
CA LEU A 83 3.44 6.88 -22.09
C LEU A 83 1.93 6.92 -22.38
N VAL A 84 1.20 7.79 -21.69
CA VAL A 84 -0.25 7.96 -21.88
C VAL A 84 -0.56 8.60 -23.23
N LYS A 85 0.24 9.57 -23.69
CA LYS A 85 0.06 10.22 -24.99
C LYS A 85 0.36 9.28 -26.16
N ALA A 86 1.36 8.41 -26.02
CA ALA A 86 1.70 7.40 -27.02
C ALA A 86 0.59 6.36 -27.22
N ASP A 87 -0.21 6.07 -26.18
CA ASP A 87 -1.36 5.17 -26.31
C ASP A 87 -2.54 5.82 -27.04
N LYS A 88 -2.80 7.11 -26.85
CA LYS A 88 -3.92 7.80 -27.51
C LYS A 88 -3.83 7.85 -29.03
N SER A 89 -2.64 7.81 -29.61
CA SER A 89 -2.49 7.86 -31.08
C SER A 89 -2.88 6.55 -31.77
N LYS A 90 -3.06 5.45 -31.03
CA LYS A 90 -3.44 4.14 -31.59
C LYS A 90 -4.95 3.95 -31.73
N ASP A 91 -5.76 4.73 -31.01
CA ASP A 91 -7.22 4.70 -31.15
C ASP A 91 -7.72 5.53 -32.37
N ASP A 92 -6.84 6.30 -33.00
CA ASP A 92 -7.11 7.14 -34.18
C ASP A 92 -6.68 6.49 -35.52
N LEU A 93 -6.40 5.18 -35.54
CA LEU A 93 -5.99 4.41 -36.74
C LEU A 93 -6.95 3.26 -37.07
#